data_AF-A0A959L3D4-F1
#
_entry.id   AF-A0A959L3D4-F1
#
_cell.length_a   1.000
_cell.length_b   1.000
_cell.length_c   1.000
_cell.angle_alpha   90.00
_cell.angle_beta   90.00
_cell.angle_gamma   90.00
#
_symmetry.space_group_name_H-M   'P 1'
#
loop_
_entity.id
_entity.type
_entity.pdbx_description
1 polymer ?
#
loop_
_entity_poly.entity_id
_entity_poly.type
_entity_poly.pdbx_seq_one_letter_code
_entity_poly.pdbx_strand_id
1 'polypeptide(L)'
;MNSNEVLSPHQKALRINLDPLRYGSFAEIGAGQEVVRWFFTVGGAAGTIAKSMSAYDMKVSDAIYGPCERYVCRQRLEAMLDYEHRLNSERLKETRGDHTAFFAFADTVSARNFHGTNECHGWMGIKYQAHPRDEDSQIILHVRMLDHDNPSQQEALGIVGVNLLYGAFFLHHRPEELINSLLDGLSTDRIEIDMIEFSGIEFRHVDNRIMSLRLVQLGLSKAAMFAADGTVLQPSEVLRKKAILIERGSFRPVTKVNMDMLESAKIQFAEEADVEGESIIELMEITMRNLTSLGRLDLQDFLARAELLAAAGQTVLISDYFEYYRLSGYLSQYTNKPIGIIMGAVSMHQLFDDHYYTELEGGILEAFG
;
A
#
# COMPACT_ATOMS: atom_id res chain seq x y z
N MET A 1 12.13 32.49 -4.13
CA MET A 1 11.09 31.88 -3.29
C MET A 1 11.75 30.71 -2.59
N ASN A 2 11.67 30.65 -1.25
CA ASN A 2 12.36 29.64 -0.44
C ASN A 2 11.95 28.23 -0.88
N SER A 3 12.93 27.38 -1.20
CA SER A 3 12.73 26.09 -1.86
C SER A 3 12.33 24.94 -0.94
N ASN A 4 11.76 25.21 0.25
CA ASN A 4 11.46 24.19 1.27
C ASN A 4 10.09 24.36 1.96
N GLU A 5 9.16 25.14 1.40
CA GLU A 5 7.82 25.26 2.00
C GLU A 5 6.95 24.05 1.58
N VAL A 6 6.61 23.21 2.55
CA VAL A 6 5.64 22.11 2.37
C VAL A 6 4.28 22.72 2.11
N LEU A 7 3.70 22.45 0.94
CA LEU A 7 2.39 22.97 0.57
C LEU A 7 1.28 22.28 1.36
N SER A 8 0.32 23.07 1.85
CA SER A 8 -0.90 22.51 2.45
C SER A 8 -1.76 21.79 1.40
N PRO A 9 -2.64 20.85 1.82
CA PRO A 9 -3.59 20.21 0.90
C PRO A 9 -4.42 21.22 0.10
N HIS A 10 -4.84 22.33 0.72
CA HIS A 10 -5.54 23.41 0.02
C HIS A 10 -4.69 24.04 -1.10
N GLN A 11 -3.42 24.34 -0.84
CA GLN A 11 -2.51 24.91 -1.84
C GLN A 11 -2.22 23.92 -2.97
N LYS A 12 -2.06 22.63 -2.64
CA LYS A 12 -1.88 21.55 -3.62
C LYS A 12 -3.11 21.42 -4.54
N ALA A 13 -4.30 21.30 -3.98
CA ALA A 13 -5.55 21.20 -4.74
C ALA A 13 -5.78 22.44 -5.63
N LEU A 14 -5.57 23.65 -5.09
CA LEU A 14 -5.71 24.89 -5.87
C LEU A 14 -4.71 24.93 -7.03
N ARG A 15 -3.46 24.54 -6.80
CA ARG A 15 -2.44 24.51 -7.85
C ARG A 15 -2.80 23.56 -8.97
N ILE A 16 -3.36 22.39 -8.66
CA ILE A 16 -3.87 21.45 -9.66
C ILE A 16 -5.04 22.09 -10.43
N ASN A 17 -5.99 22.72 -9.74
CA ASN A 17 -7.13 23.39 -10.38
C ASN A 17 -6.74 24.51 -11.35
N LEU A 18 -5.57 25.13 -11.11
CA LEU A 18 -5.04 26.21 -11.95
C LEU A 18 -4.10 25.71 -13.05
N ASP A 19 -3.77 24.41 -13.09
CA ASP A 19 -2.96 23.83 -14.16
C ASP A 19 -3.82 23.59 -15.41
N PRO A 20 -3.63 24.36 -16.50
CA PRO A 20 -4.47 24.25 -17.70
C PRO A 20 -4.30 22.92 -18.44
N LEU A 21 -3.24 22.15 -18.13
CA LEU A 21 -3.00 20.85 -18.74
C LEU A 21 -3.88 19.75 -18.14
N ARG A 22 -4.27 19.86 -16.85
CA ARG A 22 -4.89 18.75 -16.12
C ARG A 22 -6.41 18.82 -16.23
N TYR A 23 -7.01 17.78 -16.80
CA TYR A 23 -8.47 17.66 -16.90
C TYR A 23 -8.89 16.21 -16.79
N GLY A 24 -9.85 15.90 -15.93
CA GLY A 24 -10.14 14.50 -15.65
C GLY A 24 -11.37 14.26 -14.81
N SER A 25 -11.53 13.02 -14.37
CA SER A 25 -12.68 12.59 -13.57
C SER A 25 -12.29 12.06 -12.21
N PHE A 26 -13.24 12.14 -11.28
CA PHE A 26 -13.17 11.56 -9.95
C PHE A 26 -14.29 10.53 -9.79
N ALA A 27 -13.94 9.29 -9.46
CA ALA A 27 -14.89 8.21 -9.18
C ALA A 27 -14.62 7.61 -7.80
N GLU A 28 -15.49 7.89 -6.83
CA GLU A 28 -15.23 7.57 -5.42
C GLU A 28 -16.34 6.69 -4.85
N ILE A 29 -16.00 5.64 -4.10
CA ILE A 29 -16.96 4.68 -3.53
C ILE A 29 -16.63 4.42 -2.05
N GLY A 30 -17.59 4.70 -1.16
CA GLY A 30 -17.62 4.18 0.22
C GLY A 30 -17.13 5.11 1.35
N ALA A 31 -16.58 6.30 1.04
CA ALA A 31 -16.16 7.30 2.04
C ALA A 31 -16.42 8.75 1.64
N GLY A 32 -17.55 9.05 0.99
CA GLY A 32 -18.10 10.42 0.98
C GLY A 32 -17.66 11.39 -0.13
N GLN A 33 -17.02 10.95 -1.22
CA GLN A 33 -16.54 11.86 -2.29
C GLN A 33 -15.64 13.00 -1.76
N GLU A 34 -14.74 12.68 -0.84
CA GLU A 34 -13.97 13.68 -0.11
C GLU A 34 -12.79 14.24 -0.90
N VAL A 35 -12.20 13.46 -1.80
CA VAL A 35 -11.08 13.94 -2.59
C VAL A 35 -11.58 15.01 -3.55
N VAL A 36 -12.64 14.75 -4.31
CA VAL A 36 -13.19 15.75 -5.23
C VAL A 36 -13.76 16.98 -4.50
N ARG A 37 -14.25 16.81 -3.27
CA ARG A 37 -14.74 17.93 -2.43
C ARG A 37 -13.67 18.99 -2.20
N TRP A 38 -12.40 18.60 -2.03
CA TRP A 38 -11.30 19.55 -1.94
C TRP A 38 -11.20 20.42 -3.20
N PHE A 39 -11.26 19.80 -4.38
CA PHE A 39 -11.15 20.52 -5.65
C PHE A 39 -12.34 21.45 -5.90
N PHE A 40 -13.55 21.09 -5.46
CA PHE A 40 -14.68 22.03 -5.50
C PHE A 40 -14.51 23.20 -4.54
N THR A 41 -14.02 22.95 -3.33
CA THR A 41 -13.95 23.94 -2.25
C THR A 41 -12.90 25.02 -2.52
N VAL A 42 -11.73 24.65 -3.06
CA VAL A 42 -10.63 25.60 -3.30
C VAL A 42 -10.86 26.54 -4.51
N GLY A 43 -11.87 26.26 -5.33
CA GLY A 43 -12.19 27.03 -6.53
C GLY A 43 -11.31 26.69 -7.75
N GLY A 44 -11.76 27.09 -8.95
CA GLY A 44 -11.08 26.77 -10.22
C GLY A 44 -11.44 25.41 -10.83
N ALA A 45 -12.28 24.61 -10.16
CA ALA A 45 -12.66 23.25 -10.56
C ALA A 45 -13.14 23.09 -12.01
N ALA A 46 -13.79 24.11 -12.61
CA ALA A 46 -14.24 24.04 -14.00
C ALA A 46 -13.08 23.87 -15.02
N GLY A 47 -11.86 24.25 -14.63
CA GLY A 47 -10.64 24.06 -15.41
C GLY A 47 -10.06 22.64 -15.34
N THR A 48 -10.54 21.79 -14.43
CA THR A 48 -9.89 20.51 -14.08
C THR A 48 -10.84 19.32 -13.99
N ILE A 49 -12.08 19.54 -13.56
CA ILE A 49 -13.05 18.46 -13.32
C ILE A 49 -13.98 18.33 -14.52
N ALA A 50 -13.80 17.26 -15.29
CA ALA A 50 -14.72 16.84 -16.36
C ALA A 50 -15.98 16.19 -15.80
N LYS A 51 -15.82 15.34 -14.78
CA LYS A 51 -16.89 14.55 -14.16
C LYS A 51 -16.51 14.16 -12.73
N SER A 52 -17.49 14.20 -11.84
CA SER A 52 -17.41 13.54 -10.53
C SER A 52 -18.56 12.56 -10.39
N MET A 53 -18.32 11.37 -9.85
CA MET A 53 -19.38 10.40 -9.59
C MET A 53 -19.11 9.50 -8.38
N SER A 54 -20.18 8.89 -7.88
CA SER A 54 -20.12 7.87 -6.85
C SER A 54 -21.17 6.79 -7.09
N ALA A 55 -20.74 5.53 -7.09
CA ALA A 55 -21.58 4.36 -7.34
C ALA A 55 -21.66 3.46 -6.10
N TYR A 56 -22.43 3.88 -5.09
CA TYR A 56 -22.54 3.18 -3.80
C TYR A 56 -23.24 1.82 -3.87
N ASP A 57 -24.25 1.68 -4.74
CA ASP A 57 -24.97 0.43 -4.88
C ASP A 57 -24.16 -0.58 -5.70
N MET A 58 -24.04 -1.81 -5.20
CA MET A 58 -23.24 -2.87 -5.83
C MET A 58 -23.68 -3.15 -7.27
N LYS A 59 -24.98 -3.18 -7.56
CA LYS A 59 -25.48 -3.45 -8.91
C LYS A 59 -25.23 -2.27 -9.84
N VAL A 60 -25.33 -1.05 -9.33
CA VAL A 60 -24.98 0.16 -10.08
C VAL A 60 -23.48 0.18 -10.40
N SER A 61 -22.63 -0.10 -9.41
CA SER A 61 -21.18 -0.23 -9.61
C SER A 61 -20.85 -1.32 -10.62
N ASP A 62 -21.49 -2.49 -10.54
CA ASP A 62 -21.28 -3.59 -11.48
C ASP A 62 -21.73 -3.27 -12.90
N ALA A 63 -22.83 -2.53 -13.05
CA ALA A 63 -23.31 -2.11 -14.36
C ALA A 63 -22.34 -1.15 -15.08
N ILE A 64 -21.53 -0.40 -14.32
CA ILE A 64 -20.58 0.58 -14.85
C ILE A 64 -19.19 -0.05 -15.02
N TYR A 65 -18.69 -0.73 -13.98
CA TYR A 65 -17.31 -1.18 -13.87
C TYR A 65 -17.14 -2.70 -13.98
N GLY A 66 -18.22 -3.45 -14.23
CA GLY A 66 -18.23 -4.92 -14.29
C GLY A 66 -18.31 -5.59 -12.91
N PRO A 67 -18.59 -6.91 -12.85
CA PRO A 67 -18.69 -7.64 -11.59
C PRO A 67 -17.30 -7.84 -10.96
N CYS A 68 -17.25 -7.91 -9.63
CA CYS A 68 -16.06 -8.28 -8.88
C CYS A 68 -16.43 -9.11 -7.64
N GLU A 69 -15.56 -10.03 -7.23
CA GLU A 69 -15.80 -10.87 -6.04
C GLU A 69 -15.82 -10.04 -4.75
N ARG A 70 -15.03 -8.97 -4.71
CA ARG A 70 -14.95 -8.00 -3.61
C ARG A 70 -15.09 -6.60 -4.16
N TYR A 71 -15.69 -5.70 -3.39
CA TYR A 71 -15.89 -4.32 -3.85
C TYR A 71 -14.80 -3.37 -3.36
N VAL A 72 -14.22 -3.61 -2.19
CA VAL A 72 -13.00 -2.92 -1.72
C VAL A 72 -11.81 -3.84 -2.01
N CYS A 73 -11.27 -3.73 -3.23
CA CYS A 73 -10.16 -4.52 -3.74
C CYS A 73 -9.44 -3.78 -4.88
N ARG A 74 -8.22 -4.22 -5.20
CA ARG A 74 -7.41 -3.67 -6.29
C ARG A 74 -8.11 -3.75 -7.65
N GLN A 75 -8.69 -4.91 -7.96
CA GLN A 75 -9.35 -5.15 -9.25
C GLN A 75 -10.49 -4.15 -9.51
N ARG A 76 -11.27 -3.81 -8.47
CA ARG A 76 -12.32 -2.79 -8.58
C ARG A 76 -11.72 -1.42 -8.90
N LEU A 77 -10.68 -1.02 -8.18
CA LEU A 77 -10.01 0.26 -8.40
C LEU A 77 -9.50 0.37 -9.85
N GLU A 78 -8.79 -0.64 -10.34
CA GLU A 78 -8.26 -0.67 -11.71
C GLU A 78 -9.36 -0.57 -12.76
N ALA A 79 -10.47 -1.31 -12.57
CA ALA A 79 -11.63 -1.22 -13.46
C ALA A 79 -12.26 0.18 -13.48
N MET A 80 -12.28 0.88 -12.33
CA MET A 80 -12.74 2.27 -12.25
C MET A 80 -11.79 3.21 -12.99
N LEU A 81 -10.48 3.12 -12.74
CA LEU A 81 -9.46 3.95 -13.40
C LEU A 81 -9.50 3.78 -14.92
N ASP A 82 -9.53 2.55 -15.40
CA ASP A 82 -9.56 2.24 -16.83
C ASP A 82 -10.83 2.74 -17.51
N TYR A 83 -11.98 2.49 -16.90
CA TYR A 83 -13.26 2.92 -17.46
C TYR A 83 -13.34 4.45 -17.54
N GLU A 84 -13.00 5.13 -16.45
CA GLU A 84 -13.11 6.57 -16.32
C GLU A 84 -12.14 7.33 -17.22
N HIS A 85 -10.87 6.87 -17.27
CA HIS A 85 -9.86 7.49 -18.11
C HIS A 85 -10.15 7.32 -19.60
N ARG A 86 -10.55 6.11 -19.99
CA ARG A 86 -10.99 5.82 -21.37
C ARG A 86 -12.19 6.69 -21.75
N LEU A 87 -13.16 6.85 -20.86
CA LEU A 87 -14.35 7.67 -21.12
C LEU A 87 -14.00 9.15 -21.33
N ASN A 88 -13.05 9.71 -20.54
CA ASN A 88 -12.55 11.06 -20.74
C ASN A 88 -11.91 11.21 -22.13
N SER A 89 -11.04 10.26 -22.49
CA SER A 89 -10.37 10.25 -23.79
C SER A 89 -11.37 10.13 -24.95
N GLU A 90 -12.30 9.18 -24.90
CA GLU A 90 -13.31 8.98 -25.97
C GLU A 90 -14.18 10.21 -26.20
N ARG A 91 -14.54 10.95 -25.15
CA ARG A 91 -15.46 12.10 -25.25
C ARG A 91 -14.78 13.42 -25.58
N LEU A 92 -13.53 13.60 -25.16
CA LEU A 92 -12.87 14.91 -25.16
C LEU A 92 -11.62 14.97 -26.04
N LYS A 93 -11.11 13.84 -26.54
CA LYS A 93 -9.86 13.82 -27.32
C LYS A 93 -9.90 14.71 -28.55
N GLU A 94 -11.00 14.75 -29.30
CA GLU A 94 -11.11 15.59 -30.50
C GLU A 94 -11.10 17.09 -30.21
N THR A 95 -11.65 17.50 -29.06
CA THR A 95 -11.79 18.93 -28.70
C THR A 95 -10.66 19.45 -27.83
N ARG A 96 -10.02 18.59 -27.03
CA ARG A 96 -9.04 18.99 -26.00
C ARG A 96 -7.72 18.22 -26.06
N GLY A 97 -7.65 17.09 -26.76
CA GLY A 97 -6.54 16.13 -26.65
C GLY A 97 -5.16 16.64 -27.02
N ASP A 98 -5.06 17.79 -27.69
CA ASP A 98 -3.79 18.39 -28.13
C ASP A 98 -3.16 19.29 -27.05
N HIS A 99 -3.95 19.70 -26.07
CA HIS A 99 -3.55 20.67 -25.04
C HIS A 99 -3.92 20.20 -23.62
N THR A 100 -4.57 19.05 -23.49
CA THR A 100 -5.01 18.48 -22.22
C THR A 100 -4.39 17.11 -22.01
N ALA A 101 -3.81 16.93 -20.84
CA ALA A 101 -3.36 15.66 -20.31
C ALA A 101 -4.47 15.10 -19.41
N PHE A 102 -5.13 14.04 -19.88
CA PHE A 102 -6.28 13.48 -19.18
C PHE A 102 -5.87 12.69 -17.94
N PHE A 103 -6.74 12.68 -16.92
CA PHE A 103 -6.60 11.79 -15.77
C PHE A 103 -7.94 11.18 -15.35
N ALA A 104 -7.87 10.08 -14.62
CA ALA A 104 -8.94 9.57 -13.77
C ALA A 104 -8.36 9.30 -12.38
N PHE A 105 -9.00 9.87 -11.37
CA PHE A 105 -8.82 9.48 -9.98
C PHE A 105 -9.94 8.52 -9.59
N ALA A 106 -9.60 7.47 -8.86
CA ALA A 106 -10.60 6.59 -8.29
C ALA A 106 -10.22 6.13 -6.89
N ASP A 107 -11.24 5.85 -6.08
CA ASP A 107 -11.10 5.10 -4.84
C ASP A 107 -12.28 4.16 -4.59
N THR A 108 -11.98 3.07 -3.87
CA THR A 108 -12.96 2.16 -3.28
C THR A 108 -12.54 1.84 -1.86
N VAL A 109 -13.36 2.24 -0.90
CA VAL A 109 -12.97 2.33 0.51
C VAL A 109 -14.09 1.85 1.41
N SER A 110 -13.71 1.20 2.52
CA SER A 110 -14.60 0.88 3.62
C SER A 110 -14.24 1.79 4.79
N ALA A 111 -14.89 2.95 4.91
CA ALA A 111 -14.78 3.76 6.12
C ALA A 111 -15.60 3.13 7.27
N ARG A 112 -15.38 3.60 8.50
CA ARG A 112 -16.02 3.07 9.70
C ARG A 112 -17.53 3.07 9.58
N ASN A 113 -18.15 1.91 9.69
CA ASN A 113 -19.60 1.78 9.68
C ASN A 113 -20.20 2.23 11.01
N PHE A 114 -21.52 2.43 11.05
CA PHE A 114 -22.23 2.89 12.26
C PHE A 114 -21.99 1.99 13.48
N HIS A 115 -21.80 0.68 13.27
CA HIS A 115 -21.56 -0.29 14.35
C HIS A 115 -20.09 -0.40 14.76
N GLY A 116 -19.16 0.21 14.00
CA GLY A 116 -17.71 0.15 14.24
C GLY A 116 -17.10 -1.25 14.13
N THR A 117 -17.72 -2.17 13.38
CA THR A 117 -17.32 -3.59 13.33
C THR A 117 -16.47 -3.95 12.12
N ASN A 118 -16.33 -3.06 11.15
CA ASN A 118 -15.58 -3.32 9.93
C ASN A 118 -14.11 -2.89 10.04
N GLU A 119 -13.26 -3.56 9.28
CA GLU A 119 -11.92 -3.08 8.96
C GLU A 119 -12.03 -1.79 8.14
N CYS A 120 -11.28 -0.77 8.54
CA CYS A 120 -11.29 0.55 7.89
C CYS A 120 -10.10 0.67 6.95
N HIS A 121 -10.32 0.41 5.66
CA HIS A 121 -9.24 0.36 4.66
C HIS A 121 -9.76 0.67 3.25
N GLY A 122 -8.87 0.84 2.29
CA GLY A 122 -9.26 0.80 0.89
C GLY A 122 -8.16 1.10 -0.11
N TRP A 123 -8.58 1.12 -1.36
CA TRP A 123 -7.73 1.30 -2.52
C TRP A 123 -8.00 2.65 -3.15
N MET A 124 -6.95 3.38 -3.49
CA MET A 124 -7.05 4.61 -4.28
C MET A 124 -5.96 4.68 -5.33
N GLY A 125 -6.21 5.41 -6.40
CA GLY A 125 -5.24 5.52 -7.47
C GLY A 125 -5.54 6.61 -8.45
N ILE A 126 -4.57 6.82 -9.34
CA ILE A 126 -4.68 7.73 -10.46
C ILE A 126 -4.12 7.06 -11.70
N LYS A 127 -4.85 7.16 -12.80
CA LYS A 127 -4.39 6.86 -14.15
C LYS A 127 -4.37 8.16 -14.94
N TYR A 128 -3.25 8.50 -15.56
CA TYR A 128 -3.07 9.83 -16.15
C TYR A 128 -2.03 9.85 -17.27
N GLN A 129 -2.12 10.90 -18.10
CA GLN A 129 -1.09 11.25 -19.06
C GLN A 129 -0.17 12.32 -18.45
N ALA A 130 1.15 12.17 -18.59
CA ALA A 130 2.09 13.20 -18.11
C ALA A 130 1.98 14.47 -18.95
N HIS A 131 1.94 14.33 -20.27
CA HIS A 131 1.67 15.37 -21.26
C HIS A 131 0.50 14.97 -22.18
N PRO A 132 -0.11 15.92 -22.91
CA PRO A 132 -1.15 15.59 -23.89
C PRO A 132 -0.67 14.52 -24.88
N ARG A 133 -1.50 13.47 -25.05
CA ARG A 133 -1.25 12.31 -25.94
C ARG A 133 -0.14 11.35 -25.51
N ASP A 134 0.43 11.50 -24.31
CA ASP A 134 1.34 10.48 -23.78
C ASP A 134 0.60 9.16 -23.50
N GLU A 135 1.38 8.07 -23.46
CA GLU A 135 0.93 6.81 -22.88
C GLU A 135 0.62 6.98 -21.39
N ASP A 136 -0.32 6.18 -20.89
CA ASP A 136 -0.79 6.32 -19.53
C ASP A 136 0.26 5.86 -18.52
N SER A 137 0.31 6.58 -17.40
CA SER A 137 0.97 6.17 -16.17
C SER A 137 -0.06 6.02 -15.06
N GLN A 138 0.26 5.16 -14.10
CA GLN A 138 -0.64 4.82 -13.01
C GLN A 138 0.12 4.75 -11.69
N ILE A 139 -0.53 5.24 -10.64
CA ILE A 139 -0.11 5.07 -9.26
C ILE A 139 -1.29 4.48 -8.49
N ILE A 140 -1.06 3.38 -7.79
CA ILE A 140 -2.04 2.73 -6.92
C ILE A 140 -1.51 2.73 -5.50
N LEU A 141 -2.40 3.03 -4.55
CA LEU A 141 -2.17 2.94 -3.11
C LEU A 141 -3.20 2.01 -2.47
N HIS A 142 -2.77 1.34 -1.40
CA HIS A 142 -3.67 0.87 -0.37
C HIS A 142 -3.45 1.70 0.90
N VAL A 143 -4.54 1.96 1.62
CA VAL A 143 -4.53 2.77 2.85
C VAL A 143 -5.33 2.08 3.95
N ARG A 144 -4.92 2.30 5.20
CA ARG A 144 -5.69 1.93 6.39
C ARG A 144 -6.02 3.18 7.19
N MET A 145 -7.30 3.34 7.51
CA MET A 145 -7.80 4.50 8.22
C MET A 145 -7.85 4.18 9.72
N LEU A 146 -7.11 4.95 10.51
CA LEU A 146 -6.86 4.66 11.92
C LEU A 146 -7.70 5.52 12.87
N ASP A 147 -8.24 6.64 12.37
CA ASP A 147 -9.16 7.48 13.12
C ASP A 147 -10.38 6.69 13.62
N HIS A 148 -10.92 7.10 14.79
CA HIS A 148 -11.98 6.35 15.48
C HIS A 148 -13.41 6.71 15.04
N ASP A 149 -13.57 7.71 14.18
CA ASP A 149 -14.86 8.17 13.67
C ASP A 149 -14.84 8.37 12.14
N ASN A 150 -16.01 8.20 11.53
CA ASN A 150 -16.15 8.22 10.07
C ASN A 150 -15.78 9.58 9.43
N PRO A 151 -16.24 10.75 9.94
CA PRO A 151 -15.82 12.06 9.41
C PRO A 151 -14.31 12.31 9.40
N SER A 152 -13.61 11.93 10.48
CA SER A 152 -12.15 12.08 10.54
C SER A 152 -11.43 11.19 9.51
N GLN A 153 -11.89 9.94 9.34
CA GLN A 153 -11.35 9.04 8.32
C GLN A 153 -11.56 9.59 6.90
N GLN A 154 -12.75 10.13 6.63
CA GLN A 154 -13.13 10.79 5.38
C GLN A 154 -12.21 11.97 5.06
N GLU A 155 -11.97 12.84 6.03
CA GLU A 155 -11.06 13.98 5.89
C GLU A 155 -9.62 13.54 5.57
N ALA A 156 -9.10 12.56 6.32
CA ALA A 156 -7.74 12.04 6.12
C ALA A 156 -7.58 11.42 4.72
N LEU A 157 -8.57 10.63 4.28
CA LEU A 157 -8.60 10.05 2.94
C LEU A 157 -8.61 11.14 1.86
N GLY A 158 -9.41 12.20 2.05
CA GLY A 158 -9.45 13.36 1.16
C GLY A 158 -8.07 14.02 0.99
N ILE A 159 -7.35 14.19 2.10
CA ILE A 159 -6.00 14.77 2.09
C ILE A 159 -5.00 13.87 1.36
N VAL A 160 -5.01 12.55 1.61
CA VAL A 160 -4.13 11.60 0.89
C VAL A 160 -4.43 11.62 -0.61
N GLY A 161 -5.69 11.65 -1.03
CA GLY A 161 -6.06 11.74 -2.44
C GLY A 161 -5.55 13.02 -3.11
N VAL A 162 -5.64 14.18 -2.44
CA VAL A 162 -5.05 15.44 -2.91
C VAL A 162 -3.53 15.33 -3.04
N ASN A 163 -2.86 14.76 -2.03
CA ASN A 163 -1.42 14.57 -2.03
C ASN A 163 -0.97 13.61 -3.14
N LEU A 164 -1.71 12.53 -3.41
CA LEU A 164 -1.47 11.60 -4.51
C LEU A 164 -1.58 12.29 -5.87
N LEU A 165 -2.66 13.05 -6.11
CA LEU A 165 -2.85 13.81 -7.36
C LEU A 165 -1.72 14.83 -7.56
N TYR A 166 -1.36 15.56 -6.51
CA TYR A 166 -0.25 16.51 -6.55
C TYR A 166 1.08 15.81 -6.87
N GLY A 167 1.33 14.68 -6.20
CA GLY A 167 2.49 13.84 -6.41
C GLY A 167 2.61 13.39 -7.86
N ALA A 168 1.54 12.82 -8.41
CA ALA A 168 1.49 12.37 -9.80
C ALA A 168 1.78 13.50 -10.80
N PHE A 169 1.19 14.67 -10.61
CA PHE A 169 1.32 15.75 -11.59
C PHE A 169 2.62 16.55 -11.47
N PHE A 170 3.16 16.72 -10.27
CA PHE A 170 4.28 17.63 -10.03
C PHE A 170 5.55 16.95 -9.50
N LEU A 171 5.48 15.71 -9.01
CA LEU A 171 6.59 14.98 -8.39
C LEU A 171 6.90 13.61 -9.04
N HIS A 172 6.20 13.19 -10.11
CA HIS A 172 6.41 11.88 -10.75
C HIS A 172 7.87 11.60 -11.17
N HIS A 173 8.63 12.64 -11.54
CA HIS A 173 10.05 12.54 -11.90
C HIS A 173 10.97 12.27 -10.69
N ARG A 174 10.45 12.38 -9.46
CA ARG A 174 11.13 12.09 -8.20
C ARG A 174 10.22 11.25 -7.28
N PRO A 175 10.05 9.95 -7.56
CA PRO A 175 9.12 9.07 -6.84
C PRO A 175 9.35 9.02 -5.31
N GLU A 176 10.60 9.13 -4.85
CA GLU A 176 10.88 9.20 -3.42
C GLU A 176 10.31 10.46 -2.76
N GLU A 177 10.39 11.62 -3.43
CA GLU A 177 9.76 12.86 -2.95
C GLU A 177 8.24 12.78 -3.01
N LEU A 178 7.70 12.13 -4.05
CA LEU A 178 6.27 11.85 -4.15
C LEU A 178 5.80 11.08 -2.91
N ILE A 179 6.46 9.97 -2.57
CA ILE A 179 6.12 9.16 -1.38
C ILE A 179 6.22 9.99 -0.10
N ASN A 180 7.31 10.76 0.09
CA ASN A 180 7.46 11.63 1.26
C ASN A 180 6.27 12.61 1.40
N SER A 181 5.72 13.09 0.28
CA SER A 181 4.64 14.09 0.26
C SER A 181 3.22 13.54 0.48
N LEU A 182 3.05 12.21 0.50
CA LEU A 182 1.73 11.57 0.58
C LEU A 182 0.98 11.87 1.88
N LEU A 183 1.72 12.07 2.99
CA LEU A 183 1.15 12.46 4.29
C LEU A 183 1.38 13.94 4.64
N ASP A 184 1.69 14.81 3.68
CA ASP A 184 1.75 16.25 3.98
C ASP A 184 0.41 16.73 4.55
N GLY A 185 0.45 17.28 5.76
CA GLY A 185 -0.75 17.70 6.51
C GLY A 185 -1.45 16.58 7.31
N LEU A 186 -0.84 15.40 7.42
CA LEU A 186 -1.34 14.26 8.21
C LEU A 186 -0.26 13.67 9.10
N SER A 187 -0.68 12.98 10.16
CA SER A 187 0.18 12.08 10.94
C SER A 187 -0.09 10.63 10.58
N THR A 188 0.91 9.78 10.80
CA THR A 188 0.80 8.32 10.65
C THR A 188 -0.17 7.68 11.65
N ASP A 189 -0.59 8.41 12.68
CA ASP A 189 -1.60 7.95 13.65
C ASP A 189 -3.01 7.99 13.08
N ARG A 190 -3.25 8.78 12.01
CA ARG A 190 -4.57 8.92 11.37
C ARG A 190 -4.75 7.97 10.19
N ILE A 191 -3.68 7.76 9.41
CA ILE A 191 -3.72 6.94 8.20
C ILE A 191 -2.37 6.27 7.95
N GLU A 192 -2.41 5.00 7.55
CA GLU A 192 -1.27 4.22 7.11
C GLU A 192 -1.34 4.04 5.58
N ILE A 193 -0.22 4.15 4.89
CA ILE A 193 -0.08 3.80 3.45
C ILE A 193 0.75 2.53 3.40
N ASP A 194 0.08 1.38 3.37
CA ASP A 194 0.68 0.05 3.52
C ASP A 194 1.07 -0.60 2.18
N MET A 195 0.68 0.00 1.05
CA MET A 195 1.11 -0.44 -0.28
C MET A 195 1.14 0.74 -1.26
N ILE A 196 2.16 0.75 -2.13
CA ILE A 196 2.25 1.63 -3.29
C ILE A 196 2.80 0.87 -4.49
N GLU A 197 2.23 1.12 -5.66
CA GLU A 197 2.74 0.63 -6.93
C GLU A 197 2.67 1.71 -8.01
N PHE A 198 3.76 1.81 -8.77
CA PHE A 198 3.91 2.68 -9.93
C PHE A 198 4.00 1.85 -11.21
N SER A 199 3.30 2.26 -12.26
CA SER A 199 3.35 1.61 -13.58
C SER A 199 3.10 2.57 -14.73
N GLY A 200 3.49 2.17 -15.95
CA GLY A 200 3.34 2.98 -17.16
C GLY A 200 4.57 3.82 -17.52
N ILE A 201 4.42 4.67 -18.54
CA ILE A 201 5.54 5.28 -19.28
C ILE A 201 6.51 6.07 -18.40
N GLU A 202 5.99 6.85 -17.44
CA GLU A 202 6.78 7.70 -16.54
C GLU A 202 7.57 6.88 -15.52
N PHE A 203 7.08 5.70 -15.15
CA PHE A 203 7.62 4.91 -14.04
C PHE A 203 8.42 3.68 -14.48
N ARG A 204 8.78 3.56 -15.77
CA ARG A 204 9.61 2.45 -16.28
C ARG A 204 10.98 2.31 -15.60
N HIS A 205 11.46 3.38 -14.98
CA HIS A 205 12.72 3.42 -14.24
C HIS A 205 12.56 3.11 -12.74
N VAL A 206 11.32 2.92 -12.26
CA VAL A 206 11.01 2.72 -10.85
C VAL A 206 11.00 1.23 -10.53
N ASP A 207 11.74 0.86 -9.50
CA ASP A 207 11.63 -0.46 -8.88
C ASP A 207 10.65 -0.37 -7.70
N ASN A 208 9.48 -0.99 -7.85
CA ASN A 208 8.43 -0.95 -6.85
C ASN A 208 8.84 -1.59 -5.51
N ARG A 209 9.84 -2.47 -5.49
CA ARG A 209 10.38 -3.06 -4.25
C ARG A 209 11.12 -2.00 -3.43
N ILE A 210 11.83 -1.09 -4.09
CA ILE A 210 12.48 0.06 -3.43
C ILE A 210 11.41 1.02 -2.89
N MET A 211 10.35 1.28 -3.66
CA MET A 211 9.26 2.16 -3.22
C MET A 211 8.53 1.60 -2.00
N SER A 212 8.31 0.29 -2.00
CA SER A 212 7.74 -0.47 -0.88
C SER A 212 8.64 -0.41 0.37
N LEU A 213 9.95 -0.64 0.21
CA LEU A 213 10.93 -0.44 1.29
C LEU A 213 10.92 1.00 1.82
N ARG A 214 10.73 1.99 0.93
CA ARG A 214 10.69 3.40 1.31
C ARG A 214 9.47 3.73 2.19
N LEU A 215 8.31 3.10 1.97
CA LEU A 215 7.17 3.23 2.88
C LEU A 215 7.53 2.82 4.30
N VAL A 216 8.20 1.67 4.46
CA VAL A 216 8.64 1.17 5.77
C VAL A 216 9.71 2.08 6.38
N GLN A 217 10.69 2.51 5.58
CA GLN A 217 11.76 3.40 6.04
C GLN A 217 11.24 4.75 6.54
N LEU A 218 10.17 5.27 5.95
CA LEU A 218 9.54 6.54 6.33
C LEU A 218 8.53 6.39 7.47
N GLY A 219 8.24 5.16 7.90
CA GLY A 219 7.22 4.87 8.90
C GLY A 219 5.79 5.03 8.39
N LEU A 220 5.59 5.11 7.07
CA LEU A 220 4.27 5.18 6.43
C LEU A 220 3.53 3.84 6.46
N SER A 221 4.30 2.76 6.57
CA SER A 221 3.84 1.39 6.80
C SER A 221 4.77 0.71 7.78
N LYS A 222 4.28 -0.29 8.52
CA LYS A 222 5.15 -1.15 9.33
C LYS A 222 5.73 -2.34 8.59
N ALA A 223 5.18 -2.66 7.42
CA ALA A 223 5.63 -3.78 6.62
C ALA A 223 5.32 -3.60 5.12
N ALA A 224 6.08 -4.29 4.29
CA ALA A 224 5.82 -4.36 2.86
C ALA A 224 6.13 -5.76 2.33
N MET A 225 5.35 -6.21 1.36
CA MET A 225 5.45 -7.56 0.81
C MET A 225 5.64 -7.55 -0.70
N PHE A 226 6.40 -8.51 -1.22
CA PHE A 226 6.50 -8.75 -2.65
C PHE A 226 6.66 -10.23 -2.96
N ALA A 227 6.10 -10.64 -4.09
CA ALA A 227 6.15 -12.01 -4.57
C ALA A 227 7.52 -12.32 -5.20
N ALA A 228 7.73 -13.59 -5.53
CA ALA A 228 8.95 -14.06 -6.17
C ALA A 228 9.19 -13.46 -7.56
N ASP A 229 8.15 -12.98 -8.25
CA ASP A 229 8.28 -12.27 -9.53
C ASP A 229 8.54 -10.76 -9.37
N GLY A 230 8.65 -10.27 -8.13
CA GLY A 230 8.85 -8.86 -7.80
C GLY A 230 7.57 -8.04 -7.72
N THR A 231 6.40 -8.62 -7.95
CA THR A 231 5.10 -7.95 -7.80
C THR A 231 4.89 -7.53 -6.35
N VAL A 232 4.49 -6.27 -6.13
CA VAL A 232 4.14 -5.79 -4.79
C VAL A 232 2.82 -6.42 -4.36
N LEU A 233 2.81 -6.94 -3.13
CA LEU A 233 1.67 -7.66 -2.57
C LEU A 233 1.04 -6.84 -1.45
N GLN A 234 -0.28 -6.72 -1.48
CA GLN A 234 -1.02 -6.15 -0.37
C GLN A 234 -1.33 -7.27 0.66
N PRO A 235 -0.95 -7.10 1.94
CA PRO A 235 -1.04 -8.16 2.95
C PRO A 235 -2.46 -8.72 3.18
N SER A 236 -3.49 -7.87 3.23
CA SER A 236 -4.87 -8.30 3.50
C SER A 236 -5.55 -9.05 2.34
N GLU A 237 -4.99 -8.98 1.14
CA GLU A 237 -5.40 -9.81 0.00
C GLU A 237 -4.67 -11.15 0.01
N VAL A 238 -3.37 -11.16 0.31
CA VAL A 238 -2.53 -12.34 0.14
C VAL A 238 -2.57 -13.30 1.34
N LEU A 239 -2.57 -12.77 2.57
CA LEU A 239 -2.49 -13.55 3.81
C LEU A 239 -3.85 -14.07 4.29
N ARG A 240 -4.94 -13.51 3.76
CA ARG A 240 -6.29 -13.76 4.23
C ARG A 240 -6.67 -15.24 4.13
N LYS A 241 -7.15 -15.78 5.26
CA LYS A 241 -7.61 -17.17 5.40
C LYS A 241 -6.52 -18.22 5.07
N LYS A 242 -5.25 -17.84 5.16
CA LYS A 242 -4.12 -18.76 5.00
C LYS A 242 -3.41 -18.92 6.32
N ALA A 243 -2.94 -20.14 6.59
CA ALA A 243 -1.95 -20.37 7.61
C ALA A 243 -0.62 -19.76 7.14
N ILE A 244 0.12 -19.13 8.04
CA ILE A 244 1.33 -18.39 7.68
C ILE A 244 2.52 -19.11 8.28
N LEU A 245 3.52 -19.39 7.46
CA LEU A 245 4.81 -19.90 7.90
C LEU A 245 5.87 -18.86 7.53
N ILE A 246 6.59 -18.33 8.51
CA ILE A 246 7.52 -17.22 8.32
C ILE A 246 8.91 -17.56 8.86
N GLU A 247 9.95 -17.41 8.03
CA GLU A 247 11.34 -17.49 8.43
C GLU A 247 11.95 -16.08 8.45
N ARG A 248 12.49 -15.68 9.61
CA ARG A 248 13.23 -14.43 9.75
C ARG A 248 14.71 -14.63 9.49
N GLY A 249 15.30 -13.81 8.62
CA GLY A 249 16.71 -13.91 8.31
C GLY A 249 17.31 -12.64 7.74
N SER A 250 18.65 -12.55 7.83
CA SER A 250 19.37 -11.51 7.09
C SER A 250 19.43 -11.80 5.59
N PHE A 251 19.35 -13.08 5.21
CA PHE A 251 19.41 -13.58 3.83
C PHE A 251 20.53 -12.95 3.00
N ARG A 252 21.72 -12.83 3.60
CA ARG A 252 22.91 -12.22 2.98
C ARG A 252 24.06 -13.22 2.76
N PRO A 253 23.97 -14.15 1.78
CA PRO A 253 22.81 -14.47 0.94
C PRO A 253 21.85 -15.46 1.62
N VAL A 254 20.69 -15.73 1.01
CA VAL A 254 19.89 -16.93 1.33
C VAL A 254 20.72 -18.19 1.04
N THR A 255 20.63 -19.19 1.93
CA THR A 255 21.45 -20.41 1.83
C THR A 255 20.59 -21.66 1.81
N LYS A 256 21.21 -22.81 1.48
CA LYS A 256 20.55 -24.11 1.56
C LYS A 256 20.05 -24.45 2.97
N VAL A 257 20.70 -23.92 4.01
CA VAL A 257 20.26 -24.13 5.39
C VAL A 257 18.91 -23.45 5.63
N ASN A 258 18.72 -22.23 5.12
CA ASN A 258 17.43 -21.54 5.20
C ASN A 258 16.33 -22.34 4.49
N MET A 259 16.61 -22.76 3.25
CA MET A 259 15.63 -23.55 2.48
C MET A 259 15.28 -24.88 3.15
N ASP A 260 16.26 -25.58 3.72
CA ASP A 260 16.04 -26.85 4.45
C ASP A 260 15.24 -26.65 5.74
N MET A 261 15.50 -25.55 6.47
CA MET A 261 14.71 -25.17 7.64
C MET A 261 13.26 -24.86 7.26
N LEU A 262 13.03 -24.09 6.20
CA LEU A 262 11.70 -23.76 5.70
C LEU A 262 10.93 -25.01 5.24
N GLU A 263 11.57 -25.90 4.47
CA GLU A 263 10.97 -27.14 3.99
C GLU A 263 10.62 -28.08 5.16
N SER A 264 11.57 -28.28 6.08
CA SER A 264 11.35 -29.12 7.27
C SER A 264 10.22 -28.57 8.15
N ALA A 265 10.22 -27.26 8.41
CA ALA A 265 9.19 -26.61 9.19
C ALA A 265 7.82 -26.68 8.50
N LYS A 266 7.78 -26.56 7.16
CA LYS A 266 6.53 -26.69 6.39
C LYS A 266 5.93 -28.08 6.51
N ILE A 267 6.74 -29.13 6.41
CA ILE A 267 6.28 -30.52 6.58
C ILE A 267 5.67 -30.69 7.96
N GLN A 268 6.38 -30.27 9.01
CA GLN A 268 5.88 -30.38 10.38
C GLN A 268 4.63 -29.53 10.62
N PHE A 269 4.63 -28.28 10.16
CA PHE A 269 3.52 -27.34 10.36
C PHE A 269 2.24 -27.80 9.66
N ALA A 270 2.35 -28.47 8.51
CA ALA A 270 1.21 -29.02 7.79
C ALA A 270 0.54 -30.21 8.49
N GLU A 271 1.25 -30.89 9.41
CA GLU A 271 0.73 -32.01 10.20
C GLU A 271 0.01 -31.56 11.49
N GLU A 272 0.11 -30.28 11.86
CA GLU A 272 -0.60 -29.74 13.02
C GLU A 272 -2.11 -29.76 12.78
N ALA A 273 -2.88 -30.18 13.80
CA ALA A 273 -4.32 -30.40 13.68
C ALA A 273 -5.11 -29.15 13.24
N ASP A 274 -4.63 -27.96 13.60
CA ASP A 274 -5.26 -26.68 13.25
C ASP A 274 -4.81 -26.14 11.87
N VAL A 275 -3.86 -26.81 11.20
CA VAL A 275 -3.32 -26.45 9.89
C VAL A 275 -3.67 -27.49 8.82
N GLU A 276 -4.01 -28.72 9.21
CA GLU A 276 -4.36 -29.80 8.29
C GLU A 276 -5.47 -29.37 7.32
N GLY A 277 -5.17 -29.40 6.01
CA GLY A 277 -6.10 -29.01 4.94
C GLY A 277 -6.20 -27.49 4.68
N GLU A 278 -5.49 -26.66 5.45
CA GLU A 278 -5.41 -25.22 5.22
C GLU A 278 -4.41 -24.86 4.12
N SER A 279 -4.64 -23.73 3.45
CA SER A 279 -3.66 -23.16 2.53
C SER A 279 -2.55 -22.48 3.33
N ILE A 280 -1.31 -22.96 3.17
CA ILE A 280 -0.12 -22.39 3.81
C ILE A 280 0.54 -21.38 2.86
N ILE A 281 0.90 -20.21 3.39
CA ILE A 281 1.78 -19.26 2.71
C ILE A 281 3.13 -19.17 3.43
N GLU A 282 4.20 -19.29 2.66
CA GLU A 282 5.59 -19.20 3.13
C GLU A 282 6.11 -17.77 2.93
N LEU A 283 6.71 -17.19 3.96
CA LEU A 283 7.26 -15.84 3.95
C LEU A 283 8.71 -15.84 4.43
N MET A 284 9.57 -15.12 3.71
CA MET A 284 10.94 -14.82 4.14
C MET A 284 11.01 -13.37 4.61
N GLU A 285 11.23 -13.16 5.91
CA GLU A 285 11.25 -11.84 6.52
C GLU A 285 12.66 -11.27 6.63
N ILE A 286 12.86 -10.07 6.08
CA ILE A 286 14.02 -9.23 6.35
C ILE A 286 13.59 -8.04 7.19
N THR A 287 14.13 -7.91 8.39
CA THR A 287 13.82 -6.76 9.25
C THR A 287 14.61 -5.51 8.84
N MET A 288 14.07 -4.32 9.11
CA MET A 288 14.80 -3.05 8.94
C MET A 288 16.11 -3.02 9.72
N ARG A 289 16.20 -3.71 10.87
CA ARG A 289 17.44 -3.88 11.63
C ARG A 289 18.49 -4.69 10.87
N ASN A 290 18.09 -5.73 10.13
CA ASN A 290 19.02 -6.48 9.29
C ASN A 290 19.56 -5.61 8.14
N LEU A 291 18.71 -4.76 7.57
CA LEU A 291 19.07 -3.86 6.46
C LEU A 291 19.94 -2.68 6.91
N THR A 292 19.86 -2.27 8.17
CA THR A 292 20.64 -1.15 8.74
C THR A 292 21.81 -1.58 9.62
N SER A 293 22.09 -2.88 9.71
CA SER A 293 23.12 -3.45 10.59
C SER A 293 24.54 -2.89 10.40
N LEU A 294 24.86 -2.34 9.22
CA LEU A 294 26.12 -1.66 8.92
C LEU A 294 26.05 -0.12 9.05
N GLY A 295 25.04 0.40 9.74
CA GLY A 295 24.84 1.82 10.02
C GLY A 295 23.79 2.47 9.11
N ARG A 296 23.99 2.42 7.78
CA ARG A 296 23.03 2.99 6.81
C ARG A 296 22.40 1.90 5.94
N LEU A 297 21.15 2.13 5.55
CA LEU A 297 20.47 1.32 4.54
C LEU A 297 21.25 1.37 3.22
N ASP A 298 21.60 0.21 2.70
CA ASP A 298 22.19 0.05 1.37
C ASP A 298 21.15 -0.58 0.43
N LEU A 299 20.66 0.22 -0.52
CA LEU A 299 19.64 -0.20 -1.48
C LEU A 299 20.13 -1.31 -2.41
N GLN A 300 21.42 -1.31 -2.78
CA GLN A 300 21.97 -2.35 -3.66
C GLN A 300 22.04 -3.69 -2.92
N ASP A 301 22.46 -3.65 -1.65
CA ASP A 301 22.49 -4.84 -0.80
C ASP A 301 21.07 -5.39 -0.55
N PHE A 302 20.09 -4.52 -0.30
CA PHE A 302 18.67 -4.92 -0.20
C PHE A 302 18.19 -5.61 -1.49
N LEU A 303 18.38 -4.97 -2.65
CA LEU A 303 17.94 -5.52 -3.93
C LEU A 303 18.59 -6.87 -4.23
N ALA A 304 19.89 -7.02 -3.96
CA ALA A 304 20.59 -8.29 -4.14
C ALA A 304 19.98 -9.42 -3.27
N ARG A 305 19.61 -9.12 -2.02
CA ARG A 305 18.93 -10.09 -1.15
C ARG A 305 17.53 -10.44 -1.68
N ALA A 306 16.75 -9.43 -2.06
CA ALA A 306 15.42 -9.61 -2.62
C ALA A 306 15.45 -10.43 -3.92
N GLU A 307 16.43 -10.19 -4.80
CA GLU A 307 16.61 -10.94 -6.05
C GLU A 307 16.99 -12.40 -5.81
N LEU A 308 17.85 -12.69 -4.83
CA LEU A 308 18.19 -14.07 -4.50
C LEU A 308 17.01 -14.84 -3.88
N LEU A 309 16.20 -14.18 -3.04
CA LEU A 309 14.97 -14.75 -2.50
C LEU A 309 13.94 -15.00 -3.61
N ALA A 310 13.75 -14.02 -4.51
CA ALA A 310 12.91 -14.13 -5.68
C ALA A 310 13.34 -15.30 -6.60
N ALA A 311 14.64 -15.42 -6.87
CA ALA A 311 15.20 -16.53 -7.65
C ALA A 311 15.02 -17.90 -6.97
N ALA A 312 14.90 -17.93 -5.64
CA ALA A 312 14.56 -19.11 -4.85
C ALA A 312 13.04 -19.35 -4.74
N GLY A 313 12.21 -18.59 -5.46
CA GLY A 313 10.76 -18.72 -5.47
C GLY A 313 10.06 -18.20 -4.21
N GLN A 314 10.74 -17.39 -3.40
CA GLN A 314 10.24 -16.98 -2.08
C GLN A 314 9.45 -15.67 -2.13
N THR A 315 8.37 -15.62 -1.35
CA THR A 315 7.67 -14.37 -1.05
C THR A 315 8.40 -13.66 0.08
N VAL A 316 8.65 -12.36 -0.06
CA VAL A 316 9.45 -11.60 0.89
C VAL A 316 8.58 -10.62 1.66
N LEU A 317 8.83 -10.54 2.97
CA LEU A 317 8.29 -9.52 3.86
C LEU A 317 9.44 -8.64 4.35
N ILE A 318 9.32 -7.32 4.18
CA ILE A 318 10.14 -6.35 4.90
C ILE A 318 9.32 -5.86 6.08
N SER A 319 9.90 -5.80 7.27
CA SER A 319 9.20 -5.34 8.47
C SER A 319 10.07 -4.43 9.34
N ASP A 320 9.40 -3.54 10.07
CA ASP A 320 9.99 -2.79 11.19
C ASP A 320 9.66 -3.45 12.55
N TYR A 321 9.31 -4.73 12.55
CA TYR A 321 8.96 -5.48 13.76
C TYR A 321 10.19 -6.17 14.33
N PHE A 322 10.79 -5.57 15.36
CA PHE A 322 11.96 -6.16 15.99
C PHE A 322 11.61 -7.39 16.83
N GLU A 323 10.54 -7.33 17.62
CA GLU A 323 10.12 -8.43 18.48
C GLU A 323 9.14 -9.37 17.75
N TYR A 324 9.32 -10.69 17.94
CA TYR A 324 8.49 -11.69 17.27
C TYR A 324 7.00 -11.60 17.64
N TYR A 325 6.66 -11.18 18.87
CA TYR A 325 5.27 -11.00 19.28
C TYR A 325 4.60 -9.85 18.51
N ARG A 326 5.34 -8.77 18.17
CA ARG A 326 4.81 -7.67 17.34
C ARG A 326 4.59 -8.11 15.90
N LEU A 327 5.50 -8.92 15.35
CA LEU A 327 5.31 -9.55 14.03
C LEU A 327 4.07 -10.46 14.01
N SER A 328 3.92 -11.33 15.01
CA SER A 328 2.75 -12.19 15.14
C SER A 328 1.46 -11.37 15.23
N GLY A 329 1.45 -10.34 16.08
CA GLY A 329 0.32 -9.41 16.23
C GLY A 329 0.00 -8.61 14.96
N TYR A 330 0.95 -8.39 14.07
CA TYR A 330 0.71 -7.83 12.75
C TYR A 330 0.07 -8.87 11.81
N LEU A 331 0.64 -10.08 11.71
CA LEU A 331 0.15 -11.12 10.82
C LEU A 331 -1.27 -11.59 11.20
N SER A 332 -1.58 -11.66 12.50
CA SER A 332 -2.89 -12.05 13.02
C SER A 332 -4.01 -11.05 12.68
N GLN A 333 -3.68 -9.82 12.26
CA GLN A 333 -4.68 -8.88 11.75
C GLN A 333 -5.24 -9.33 10.41
N TYR A 334 -4.49 -10.11 9.63
CA TYR A 334 -4.87 -10.51 8.29
C TYR A 334 -5.40 -11.94 8.19
N THR A 335 -5.13 -12.79 9.18
CA THR A 335 -5.61 -14.17 9.19
C THR A 335 -6.00 -14.62 10.59
N ASN A 336 -6.99 -15.50 10.66
CA ASN A 336 -7.38 -16.23 11.86
C ASN A 336 -6.88 -17.68 11.86
N LYS A 337 -5.98 -18.02 10.93
CA LYS A 337 -5.35 -19.33 10.83
C LYS A 337 -4.01 -19.35 11.59
N PRO A 338 -3.46 -20.53 11.91
CA PRO A 338 -2.22 -20.62 12.65
C PRO A 338 -1.05 -19.90 11.97
N ILE A 339 -0.14 -19.38 12.79
CA ILE A 339 1.09 -18.69 12.36
C ILE A 339 2.28 -19.46 12.95
N GLY A 340 3.11 -20.04 12.09
CA GLY A 340 4.37 -20.69 12.46
C GLY A 340 5.55 -19.75 12.22
N ILE A 341 6.42 -19.59 13.23
CA ILE A 341 7.65 -18.80 13.13
C ILE A 341 8.84 -19.75 13.16
N ILE A 342 9.62 -19.75 12.07
CA ILE A 342 10.82 -20.56 11.92
C ILE A 342 12.01 -19.79 12.50
N MET A 343 12.77 -20.47 13.36
CA MET A 343 13.96 -19.90 13.98
C MET A 343 15.02 -20.95 14.27
N GLY A 344 16.28 -20.54 14.23
CA GLY A 344 17.39 -21.38 14.69
C GLY A 344 17.44 -21.47 16.22
N ALA A 345 18.07 -22.52 16.74
CA ALA A 345 18.19 -22.76 18.18
C ALA A 345 18.83 -21.58 18.95
N VAL A 346 19.75 -20.83 18.32
CA VAL A 346 20.36 -19.64 18.94
C VAL A 346 19.35 -18.52 19.13
N SER A 347 18.53 -18.24 18.11
CA SER A 347 17.46 -17.23 18.19
C SER A 347 16.38 -17.64 19.18
N MET A 348 16.08 -18.94 19.28
CA MET A 348 15.16 -19.47 20.28
C MET A 348 15.63 -19.19 21.70
N HIS A 349 16.92 -19.28 21.99
CA HIS A 349 17.45 -18.89 23.31
C HIS A 349 17.25 -17.40 23.60
N GLN A 350 17.36 -16.53 22.59
CA GLN A 350 17.18 -15.08 22.75
C GLN A 350 15.72 -14.69 23.06
N LEU A 351 14.75 -15.52 22.69
CA LEU A 351 13.34 -15.30 23.07
C LEU A 351 13.09 -15.42 24.58
N PHE A 352 13.98 -16.09 25.32
CA PHE A 352 13.85 -16.21 26.77
C PHE A 352 14.62 -15.12 27.52
N ASP A 353 15.04 -14.06 26.83
CA ASP A 353 15.68 -12.91 27.46
C ASP A 353 14.63 -11.86 27.87
N ASP A 354 14.43 -11.74 29.19
CA ASP A 354 13.43 -10.86 29.81
C ASP A 354 13.58 -9.39 29.41
N HIS A 355 14.78 -8.98 28.98
CA HIS A 355 15.03 -7.60 28.61
C HIS A 355 14.21 -7.12 27.40
N TYR A 356 13.66 -8.04 26.58
CA TYR A 356 12.82 -7.70 25.43
C TYR A 356 11.34 -7.47 25.78
N TYR A 357 10.94 -7.75 27.03
CA TYR A 357 9.53 -7.75 27.44
C TYR A 357 9.22 -6.74 28.54
N THR A 358 10.12 -5.79 28.80
CA THR A 358 9.97 -4.78 29.87
C THR A 358 8.82 -3.81 29.64
N GLU A 359 8.31 -3.71 28.42
CA GLU A 359 7.15 -2.88 28.05
C GLU A 359 5.80 -3.62 28.17
N LEU A 360 5.80 -4.92 28.47
CA LEU A 360 4.60 -5.74 28.63
C LEU A 360 4.29 -5.91 30.13
N GLU A 361 3.05 -5.66 30.56
CA GLU A 361 2.65 -5.81 31.97
C GLU A 361 2.79 -7.27 32.45
N GLY A 362 2.52 -8.24 31.58
CA GLY A 362 2.70 -9.66 31.82
C GLY A 362 4.07 -10.21 31.41
N GLY A 363 4.99 -9.36 30.98
CA GLY A 363 6.35 -9.73 30.59
C GLY A 363 6.39 -10.80 29.50
N ILE A 364 7.26 -11.79 29.67
CA ILE A 364 7.45 -12.87 28.69
C ILE A 364 6.17 -13.70 28.46
N LEU A 365 5.35 -13.91 29.49
CA LEU A 365 4.13 -14.73 29.37
C LEU A 365 3.11 -14.07 28.45
N GLU A 366 2.93 -12.75 28.57
CA GLU A 366 2.06 -11.98 27.67
C GLU A 366 2.55 -12.05 26.21
N ALA A 367 3.86 -12.10 25.99
CA ALA A 367 4.42 -12.20 24.64
C ALA A 367 4.19 -13.54 23.95
N PHE A 368 4.03 -14.62 24.73
CA PHE A 368 3.80 -15.98 24.20
C PHE A 368 2.31 -16.36 24.12
N GLY A 369 1.42 -15.57 24.72
CA GLY A 369 -0.04 -15.76 24.69
C GLY A 369 -0.61 -16.27 26.00
#